data_AF-A0A7Z9S1H2-F1
#
_entry.id   AF-A0A7Z9S1H2-F1
#
_cell.length_a   1.000
_cell.length_b   1.000
_cell.length_c   1.000
_cell.angle_alpha   90.00
_cell.angle_beta   90.00
_cell.angle_gamma   90.00
#
_symmetry.space_group_name_H-M   'P 1'
#
loop_
_entity.id
_entity.type
_entity.pdbx_description
1 polymer ?
#
loop_
_entity_poly.entity_id
_entity_poly.type
_entity_poly.pdbx_seq_one_letter_code
_entity_poly.pdbx_strand_id
1 'polypeptide(L)'
;KADGSFVQGRYLLNNKGEDLKAKALSVTVEAMDVDADDDLDLVLGTRSGAVEIFENVGTRAKPAYTGESRPLMTVDGKKVKGSNAHHADWDGDGLRDLVLGSEYGGVHWYRNEGTNNSPKYGAQQSLLDGRDWEKRQEADGPVGAGSRTKVFVTDWNGDGRADLLVGDVQWLYYTLPPLTAEQEAEKLALTPAYEQANAALDKIYDERNSYVGKPGGIPEEVLARVKAVNDVWRPLAKKMGKFDRTKSKVHGWVWLYLQEPAVEGQ
;
A
#
# COMPACT_ATOMS: atom_id res chain seq x y z
N LYS A 1 -2.31 30.69 -13.39
CA LYS A 1 -1.45 31.56 -14.23
C LYS A 1 -1.32 30.86 -15.59
N ALA A 2 -1.36 31.58 -16.71
CA ALA A 2 -1.31 30.98 -18.04
C ALA A 2 0.08 30.47 -18.47
N ASP A 3 1.06 30.52 -17.55
CA ASP A 3 2.39 29.92 -17.69
C ASP A 3 2.40 28.41 -17.41
N GLY A 4 1.23 27.81 -17.14
CA GLY A 4 1.11 26.39 -16.76
C GLY A 4 1.63 26.09 -15.36
N SER A 5 1.94 27.10 -14.53
CA SER A 5 2.38 26.87 -13.16
C SER A 5 1.22 26.39 -12.29
N PHE A 6 1.50 25.36 -11.48
CA PHE A 6 0.61 24.93 -10.42
C PHE A 6 0.57 26.00 -9.32
N VAL A 7 -0.62 26.21 -8.76
CA VAL A 7 -0.71 26.86 -7.45
C VAL A 7 -0.16 25.92 -6.38
N GLN A 8 0.23 26.47 -5.22
CA GLN A 8 0.66 25.67 -4.09
C GLN A 8 -0.40 24.61 -3.75
N GLY A 9 0.01 23.35 -3.68
CA GLY A 9 -0.85 22.25 -3.30
C GLY A 9 -1.40 22.44 -1.89
N ARG A 10 -2.66 22.06 -1.70
CA ARG A 10 -3.37 22.04 -0.42
C ARG A 10 -3.99 20.66 -0.21
N TYR A 11 -4.18 20.26 1.03
CA TYR A 11 -5.04 19.12 1.33
C TYR A 11 -6.51 19.47 1.04
N LEU A 12 -7.32 18.44 0.82
CA LEU A 12 -8.76 18.59 0.60
C LEU A 12 -9.49 18.66 1.94
N LEU A 13 -10.54 19.46 1.96
CA LEU A 13 -11.46 19.59 3.08
C LEU A 13 -12.78 18.92 2.71
N ASN A 14 -13.48 18.40 3.71
CA ASN A 14 -14.85 17.97 3.57
C ASN A 14 -15.81 19.17 3.48
N ASN A 15 -17.09 18.90 3.27
CA ASN A 15 -18.17 19.89 3.17
C ASN A 15 -18.42 20.70 4.46
N LYS A 16 -17.74 20.40 5.56
CA LYS A 16 -17.74 21.15 6.83
C LYS A 16 -16.46 21.97 7.04
N GLY A 17 -15.51 21.92 6.11
CA GLY A 17 -14.23 22.62 6.23
C GLY A 17 -13.20 21.89 7.09
N GLU A 18 -13.38 20.60 7.34
CA GLU A 18 -12.45 19.76 8.12
C GLU A 18 -11.58 18.91 7.18
N ASP A 19 -10.40 18.48 7.63
CA ASP A 19 -9.51 17.62 6.85
C ASP A 19 -10.23 16.38 6.32
N LEU A 20 -10.09 16.10 5.02
CA LEU A 20 -10.56 14.85 4.43
C LEU A 20 -9.61 13.70 4.82
N LYS A 21 -10.08 12.78 5.67
CA LYS A 21 -9.25 11.71 6.25
C LYS A 21 -9.65 10.34 5.70
N ALA A 22 -8.78 9.74 4.89
CA ALA A 22 -8.90 8.33 4.52
C ALA A 22 -8.80 7.43 5.76
N LYS A 23 -9.45 6.25 5.75
CA LYS A 23 -9.43 5.35 6.93
C LYS A 23 -8.11 4.59 7.07
N ALA A 24 -7.23 4.64 6.07
CA ALA A 24 -5.93 3.98 6.05
C ALA A 24 -4.84 4.83 5.37
N LEU A 25 -3.59 4.38 5.51
CA LEU A 25 -2.39 5.05 5.01
C LEU A 25 -1.98 4.54 3.62
N SER A 26 -1.04 5.26 3.00
CA SER A 26 -0.49 4.95 1.67
C SER A 26 -1.60 4.77 0.65
N VAL A 27 -2.28 5.89 0.38
CA VAL A 27 -3.43 5.96 -0.50
C VAL A 27 -3.02 6.27 -1.94
N THR A 28 -3.73 5.71 -2.89
CA THR A 28 -3.83 6.25 -4.25
C THR A 28 -5.16 6.95 -4.42
N VAL A 29 -5.29 7.76 -5.46
CA VAL A 29 -6.51 8.48 -5.76
C VAL A 29 -6.78 8.42 -7.24
N GLU A 30 -8.02 8.16 -7.58
CA GLU A 30 -8.61 8.42 -8.89
C GLU A 30 -9.82 9.31 -8.74
N ALA A 31 -10.14 10.05 -9.80
CA ALA A 31 -11.30 10.93 -9.86
C ALA A 31 -12.24 10.44 -10.95
N MET A 32 -13.47 10.08 -10.57
CA MET A 32 -14.49 9.51 -11.46
C MET A 32 -15.87 9.94 -10.98
N ASP A 33 -16.78 10.14 -11.93
CA ASP A 33 -18.20 10.32 -11.65
C ASP A 33 -18.77 8.92 -11.36
N VAL A 34 -18.96 8.55 -10.09
CA VAL A 34 -19.39 7.17 -9.75
C VAL A 34 -20.90 7.03 -9.55
N ASP A 35 -21.64 8.13 -9.48
CA ASP A 35 -23.08 8.15 -9.28
C ASP A 35 -23.88 8.89 -10.38
N ALA A 36 -23.21 9.32 -11.43
CA ALA A 36 -23.76 9.94 -12.65
C ALA A 36 -24.40 11.30 -12.41
N ASP A 37 -23.79 12.11 -11.53
CA ASP A 37 -24.27 13.46 -11.21
C ASP A 37 -23.45 14.59 -11.90
N ASP A 38 -22.58 14.22 -12.85
CA ASP A 38 -21.68 15.09 -13.62
C ASP A 38 -20.58 15.78 -12.78
N ASP A 39 -20.35 15.32 -11.56
CA ASP A 39 -19.22 15.73 -10.75
C ASP A 39 -18.18 14.60 -10.57
N LEU A 40 -17.05 14.89 -9.89
CA LEU A 40 -15.98 13.91 -9.72
C LEU A 40 -15.82 13.54 -8.25
N ASP A 41 -16.15 12.28 -7.96
CA ASP A 41 -15.85 11.61 -6.71
C ASP A 41 -14.39 11.18 -6.63
N LEU A 42 -13.93 10.89 -5.42
CA LEU A 42 -12.60 10.33 -5.20
C LEU A 42 -12.71 8.84 -4.90
N VAL A 43 -12.05 8.02 -5.71
CA VAL A 43 -11.86 6.58 -5.47
C VAL A 43 -10.45 6.36 -4.95
N LEU A 44 -10.33 5.89 -3.71
CA LEU A 44 -9.05 5.71 -3.03
C LEU A 44 -8.76 4.24 -2.80
N GLY A 45 -7.66 3.76 -3.38
CA GLY A 45 -7.07 2.48 -3.00
C GLY A 45 -6.15 2.67 -1.79
N THR A 46 -6.25 1.80 -0.77
CA THR A 46 -5.45 1.92 0.45
C THR A 46 -4.53 0.72 0.66
N ARG A 47 -3.45 0.91 1.42
CA ARG A 47 -2.54 -0.18 1.81
C ARG A 47 -3.20 -1.31 2.59
N SER A 48 -4.32 -1.03 3.26
CA SER A 48 -5.09 -2.04 4.00
C SER A 48 -5.89 -2.99 3.09
N GLY A 49 -5.87 -2.75 1.78
CA GLY A 49 -6.63 -3.51 0.80
C GLY A 49 -8.08 -3.06 0.65
N ALA A 50 -8.46 -1.94 1.26
CA ALA A 50 -9.78 -1.32 1.07
C ALA A 50 -9.75 -0.31 -0.08
N VAL A 51 -10.84 -0.29 -0.87
CA VAL A 51 -11.15 0.78 -1.82
C VAL A 51 -12.31 1.61 -1.27
N GLU A 52 -12.09 2.91 -1.15
CA GLU A 52 -12.98 3.86 -0.49
C GLU A 52 -13.44 4.95 -1.45
N ILE A 53 -14.68 5.40 -1.32
CA ILE A 53 -15.25 6.49 -2.08
C ILE A 53 -15.52 7.66 -1.15
N PHE A 54 -15.01 8.83 -1.52
CA PHE A 54 -15.50 10.11 -1.03
C PHE A 54 -16.40 10.72 -2.10
N GLU A 55 -17.69 10.70 -1.82
CA GLU A 55 -18.70 11.33 -2.67
C GLU A 55 -18.52 12.84 -2.63
N ASN A 56 -18.53 13.46 -3.79
CA ASN A 56 -18.62 14.89 -3.91
C ASN A 56 -20.10 15.29 -3.95
N VAL A 57 -20.55 16.05 -2.96
CA VAL A 57 -21.93 16.53 -2.87
C VAL A 57 -22.05 17.99 -3.32
N GLY A 58 -21.05 18.46 -4.06
CA GLY A 58 -20.90 19.83 -4.50
C GLY A 58 -21.22 19.96 -5.97
N THR A 59 -20.22 20.41 -6.73
CA THR A 59 -20.27 20.47 -8.19
C THR A 59 -18.86 20.27 -8.70
N ARG A 60 -18.73 19.94 -9.99
CA ARG A 60 -17.41 19.83 -10.64
C ARG A 60 -16.52 21.07 -10.49
N ALA A 61 -17.11 22.27 -10.51
CA ALA A 61 -16.38 23.54 -10.38
C ALA A 61 -16.06 23.92 -8.92
N LYS A 62 -16.84 23.42 -7.97
CA LYS A 62 -16.72 23.70 -6.53
C LYS A 62 -16.97 22.40 -5.76
N PRO A 63 -16.02 21.45 -5.76
CA PRO A 63 -16.21 20.18 -5.11
C PRO A 63 -16.33 20.37 -3.59
N ALA A 64 -17.22 19.59 -2.98
CA ALA A 64 -17.46 19.52 -1.55
C ALA A 64 -17.65 18.06 -1.16
N TYR A 65 -16.59 17.42 -0.66
CA TYR A 65 -16.63 15.99 -0.34
C TYR A 65 -17.35 15.71 0.98
N THR A 66 -18.00 14.55 1.04
CA THR A 66 -18.47 13.95 2.29
C THR A 66 -17.33 13.80 3.30
N GLY A 67 -17.63 13.96 4.59
CA GLY A 67 -16.61 13.85 5.66
C GLY A 67 -16.18 12.42 5.97
N GLU A 68 -17.01 11.44 5.63
CA GLU A 68 -16.73 10.01 5.83
C GLU A 68 -16.76 9.30 4.49
N SER A 69 -15.75 8.46 4.24
CA SER A 69 -15.75 7.58 3.06
C SER A 69 -16.66 6.37 3.27
N ARG A 70 -17.22 5.86 2.17
CA ARG A 70 -17.88 4.55 2.12
C ARG A 70 -17.02 3.53 1.38
N PRO A 71 -17.10 2.23 1.72
CA PRO A 71 -16.43 1.21 0.91
C PRO A 71 -17.06 1.14 -0.49
N LEU A 72 -16.24 0.89 -1.51
CA LEU A 72 -16.74 0.46 -2.81
C LEU A 72 -17.19 -1.01 -2.72
N MET A 73 -18.37 -1.29 -3.27
CA MET A 73 -19.02 -2.59 -3.19
C MET A 73 -19.22 -3.16 -4.58
N THR A 74 -19.09 -4.47 -4.71
CA THR A 74 -19.47 -5.24 -5.90
C THR A 74 -20.99 -5.41 -5.97
N VAL A 75 -21.51 -5.81 -7.14
CA VAL A 75 -22.94 -6.08 -7.36
C VAL A 75 -23.50 -7.17 -6.45
N ASP A 76 -22.66 -8.11 -5.98
CA ASP A 76 -23.03 -9.17 -5.04
C ASP A 76 -22.85 -8.76 -3.56
N GLY A 77 -22.59 -7.47 -3.29
CA GLY A 77 -22.53 -6.92 -1.94
C GLY A 77 -21.24 -7.23 -1.18
N LYS A 78 -20.17 -7.61 -1.87
CA LYS A 78 -18.83 -7.76 -1.28
C LYS A 78 -18.05 -6.45 -1.37
N LYS A 79 -17.13 -6.23 -0.44
CA LYS A 79 -16.20 -5.10 -0.53
C LYS A 79 -15.20 -5.37 -1.64
N VAL A 80 -14.98 -4.38 -2.52
CA VAL A 80 -13.86 -4.39 -3.45
C VAL A 80 -12.56 -4.36 -2.66
N LYS A 81 -11.62 -5.23 -3.04
CA LYS A 81 -10.33 -5.40 -2.40
C LYS A 81 -9.18 -5.12 -3.35
N GLY A 82 -8.22 -4.34 -2.86
CA GLY A 82 -7.01 -4.00 -3.59
C GLY A 82 -6.37 -2.69 -3.09
N SER A 83 -5.27 -2.33 -3.72
CA SER A 83 -4.57 -1.06 -3.54
C SER A 83 -4.23 -0.50 -4.91
N ASN A 84 -3.99 0.81 -5.06
CA ASN A 84 -3.61 1.38 -6.37
C ASN A 84 -4.68 1.13 -7.42
N ALA A 85 -5.86 1.71 -7.21
CA ALA A 85 -6.93 1.74 -8.20
C ALA A 85 -6.42 2.35 -9.51
N HIS A 86 -6.80 1.72 -10.62
CA HIS A 86 -6.68 2.25 -11.97
C HIS A 86 -7.94 1.89 -12.78
N HIS A 87 -8.71 2.91 -13.21
CA HIS A 87 -9.84 2.71 -14.11
C HIS A 87 -9.39 2.66 -15.56
N ALA A 88 -9.66 1.55 -16.24
CA ALA A 88 -9.30 1.34 -17.65
C ALA A 88 -10.21 0.31 -18.31
N ASP A 89 -10.40 0.41 -19.62
CA ASP A 89 -11.10 -0.60 -20.42
C ASP A 89 -10.19 -1.81 -20.62
N TRP A 90 -10.31 -2.80 -19.73
CA TRP A 90 -9.41 -3.95 -19.70
C TRP A 90 -9.84 -5.07 -20.66
N ASP A 91 -11.15 -5.29 -20.79
CA ASP A 91 -11.70 -6.32 -21.66
C ASP A 91 -12.11 -5.83 -23.06
N GLY A 92 -11.97 -4.53 -23.34
CA GLY A 92 -12.18 -3.93 -24.66
C GLY A 92 -13.66 -3.70 -24.99
N ASP A 93 -14.55 -3.71 -24.00
CA ASP A 93 -15.98 -3.48 -24.20
C ASP A 93 -16.39 -1.99 -24.20
N GLY A 94 -15.42 -1.09 -24.01
CA GLY A 94 -15.62 0.36 -23.97
C GLY A 94 -16.03 0.90 -22.60
N LEU A 95 -16.18 0.03 -21.60
CA LEU A 95 -16.43 0.39 -20.21
C LEU A 95 -15.13 0.37 -19.42
N ARG A 96 -14.93 1.38 -18.58
CA ARG A 96 -13.79 1.45 -17.67
C ARG A 96 -14.04 0.51 -16.51
N ASP A 97 -13.30 -0.58 -16.51
CA ASP A 97 -13.17 -1.51 -15.41
C ASP A 97 -12.30 -0.94 -14.29
N LEU A 98 -12.28 -1.64 -13.15
CA LEU A 98 -11.38 -1.33 -12.05
C LEU A 98 -10.27 -2.38 -11.96
N VAL A 99 -9.04 -1.97 -12.22
CA VAL A 99 -7.83 -2.77 -12.06
C VAL A 99 -7.08 -2.30 -10.83
N LEU A 100 -6.67 -3.24 -9.97
CA LEU A 100 -6.13 -2.97 -8.64
C LEU A 100 -4.85 -3.77 -8.42
N GLY A 101 -3.81 -3.10 -7.95
CA GLY A 101 -2.67 -3.78 -7.34
C GLY A 101 -2.98 -4.27 -5.91
N SER A 102 -1.95 -4.71 -5.19
CA SER A 102 -2.07 -5.32 -3.88
C SER A 102 -0.82 -5.07 -3.03
N GLU A 103 -1.02 -4.83 -1.73
CA GLU A 103 0.09 -4.71 -0.77
C GLU A 103 0.94 -5.99 -0.73
N TYR A 104 0.32 -7.15 -0.90
CA TYR A 104 0.98 -8.46 -0.83
C TYR A 104 1.42 -9.00 -2.19
N GLY A 105 1.21 -8.23 -3.27
CA GLY A 105 1.49 -8.67 -4.63
C GLY A 105 0.27 -9.21 -5.36
N GLY A 106 0.42 -9.42 -6.67
CA GLY A 106 -0.67 -9.76 -7.59
C GLY A 106 -1.42 -8.52 -8.11
N VAL A 107 -2.34 -8.76 -9.03
CA VAL A 107 -3.20 -7.75 -9.66
C VAL A 107 -4.61 -8.34 -9.82
N HIS A 108 -5.61 -7.55 -9.46
CA HIS A 108 -7.01 -7.93 -9.50
C HIS A 108 -7.79 -7.04 -10.45
N TRP A 109 -8.81 -7.59 -11.07
CA TRP A 109 -9.72 -6.91 -11.98
C TRP A 109 -11.16 -7.11 -11.53
N TYR A 110 -11.94 -6.05 -11.67
CA TYR A 110 -13.37 -6.05 -11.47
C TYR A 110 -14.02 -5.45 -12.71
N ARG A 111 -14.73 -6.29 -13.45
CA ARG A 111 -15.45 -5.86 -14.65
C ARG A 111 -16.55 -4.86 -14.29
N ASN A 112 -16.68 -3.79 -15.07
CA ASN A 112 -17.78 -2.85 -14.99
C ASN A 112 -18.97 -3.36 -15.80
N GLU A 113 -20.04 -3.75 -15.10
CA GLU A 113 -21.32 -4.20 -15.67
C GLU A 113 -22.34 -3.06 -15.78
N GLY A 114 -21.92 -1.82 -15.53
CA GLY A 114 -22.73 -0.60 -15.51
C GLY A 114 -22.39 0.33 -16.66
N THR A 115 -22.06 1.58 -16.34
CA THR A 115 -21.61 2.59 -17.32
C THR A 115 -20.33 3.27 -16.84
N ASN A 116 -19.72 4.09 -17.70
CA ASN A 116 -18.53 4.87 -17.35
C ASN A 116 -18.77 5.95 -16.30
N ASN A 117 -20.01 6.37 -16.06
CA ASN A 117 -20.35 7.37 -15.04
C ASN A 117 -21.20 6.77 -13.91
N SER A 118 -21.48 5.47 -13.94
CA SER A 118 -22.18 4.78 -12.86
C SER A 118 -21.74 3.32 -12.86
N PRO A 119 -20.47 3.05 -12.47
CA PRO A 119 -19.90 1.74 -12.61
C PRO A 119 -20.54 0.75 -11.63
N LYS A 120 -20.71 -0.49 -12.09
CA LYS A 120 -21.22 -1.60 -11.27
C LYS A 120 -20.24 -2.76 -11.36
N TYR A 121 -19.42 -2.92 -10.33
CA TYR A 121 -18.34 -3.89 -10.38
C TYR A 121 -18.79 -5.31 -10.08
N GLY A 122 -18.47 -6.22 -10.98
CA GLY A 122 -18.69 -7.67 -10.85
C GLY A 122 -17.81 -8.33 -9.78
N ALA A 123 -17.67 -9.64 -9.86
CA ALA A 123 -16.80 -10.40 -8.97
C ALA A 123 -15.31 -10.14 -9.26
N GLN A 124 -14.48 -10.24 -8.22
CA GLN A 124 -13.02 -10.15 -8.34
C GLN A 124 -12.47 -11.26 -9.24
N GLN A 125 -11.64 -10.89 -10.21
CA GLN A 125 -10.82 -11.80 -11.01
C GLN A 125 -9.34 -11.52 -10.78
N SER A 126 -8.50 -12.56 -10.84
CA SER A 126 -7.04 -12.41 -10.75
C SER A 126 -6.47 -12.20 -12.15
N LEU A 127 -5.78 -11.09 -12.39
CA LEU A 127 -5.00 -10.90 -13.62
C LEU A 127 -3.58 -11.43 -13.43
N LEU A 128 -3.02 -11.23 -12.24
CA LEU A 128 -1.73 -11.75 -11.83
C LEU A 128 -1.85 -12.27 -10.42
N ASP A 129 -1.44 -13.51 -10.21
CA ASP A 129 -1.41 -14.07 -8.86
C ASP A 129 -0.29 -13.44 -8.04
N GLY A 130 -0.57 -13.26 -6.75
CA GLY A 130 0.47 -12.96 -5.77
C GLY A 130 1.41 -14.16 -5.62
N ARG A 131 2.57 -13.92 -5.01
CA ARG A 131 3.51 -14.98 -4.68
C ARG A 131 3.76 -15.05 -3.19
N ASP A 132 4.09 -16.24 -2.73
CA ASP A 132 4.54 -16.44 -1.36
C ASP A 132 5.81 -15.64 -1.09
N TRP A 133 5.95 -15.22 0.17
CA TRP A 133 7.14 -14.49 0.59
C TRP A 133 8.36 -15.42 0.58
N GLU A 134 9.41 -14.96 -0.07
CA GLU A 134 10.71 -15.63 -0.08
C GLU A 134 11.82 -14.63 0.20
N LYS A 135 12.86 -15.07 0.92
CA LYS A 135 14.08 -14.28 1.11
C LYS A 135 14.89 -14.32 -0.18
N ARG A 136 14.90 -13.21 -0.92
CA ARG A 136 15.58 -13.07 -2.22
C ARG A 136 16.92 -12.33 -2.10
N GLN A 137 17.83 -12.60 -3.02
CA GLN A 137 19.08 -11.87 -3.24
C GLN A 137 19.10 -11.29 -4.65
N GLU A 138 19.97 -10.31 -4.87
CA GLU A 138 20.12 -9.69 -6.20
C GLU A 138 20.55 -10.69 -7.28
N ALA A 139 21.36 -11.68 -6.93
CA ALA A 139 21.81 -12.73 -7.84
C ALA A 139 20.67 -13.65 -8.31
N ASP A 140 19.54 -13.72 -7.59
CA ASP A 140 18.39 -14.54 -8.00
C ASP A 140 17.64 -13.92 -9.19
N GLY A 141 17.90 -12.65 -9.50
CA GLY A 141 17.30 -11.93 -10.61
C GLY A 141 15.79 -11.69 -10.47
N PRO A 142 15.19 -11.05 -11.49
CA PRO A 142 13.75 -10.82 -11.58
C PRO A 142 13.00 -12.12 -11.94
N VAL A 143 11.96 -12.47 -11.18
CA VAL A 143 11.13 -13.68 -11.40
C VAL A 143 9.63 -13.37 -11.61
N GLY A 144 9.22 -12.11 -11.50
CA GLY A 144 7.84 -11.61 -11.55
C GLY A 144 7.59 -10.52 -10.51
N ALA A 145 6.43 -9.86 -10.57
CA ALA A 145 6.06 -8.81 -9.63
C ALA A 145 6.09 -9.26 -8.17
N GLY A 146 6.70 -8.43 -7.32
CA GLY A 146 6.78 -8.60 -5.88
C GLY A 146 5.55 -8.04 -5.16
N SER A 147 5.80 -7.37 -4.04
CA SER A 147 4.76 -6.79 -3.19
C SER A 147 4.43 -5.35 -3.61
N ARG A 148 3.35 -4.79 -3.05
CA ARG A 148 2.92 -3.39 -3.24
C ARG A 148 2.73 -2.98 -4.69
N THR A 149 2.20 -3.88 -5.50
CA THR A 149 2.07 -3.73 -6.94
C THR A 149 1.31 -2.46 -7.31
N LYS A 150 1.86 -1.67 -8.23
CA LYS A 150 1.30 -0.45 -8.80
C LYS A 150 0.95 -0.75 -10.24
N VAL A 151 -0.29 -0.52 -10.64
CA VAL A 151 -0.78 -0.92 -11.97
C VAL A 151 -0.98 0.30 -12.86
N PHE A 152 -0.68 0.13 -14.14
CA PHE A 152 -1.06 1.05 -15.19
C PHE A 152 -1.45 0.22 -16.42
N VAL A 153 -2.62 0.50 -16.97
CA VAL A 153 -3.19 -0.25 -18.09
C VAL A 153 -3.15 0.64 -19.34
N THR A 154 -2.60 0.12 -20.43
CA THR A 154 -2.53 0.81 -21.72
C THR A 154 -2.26 -0.21 -22.83
N ASP A 155 -2.72 0.06 -24.05
CA ASP A 155 -2.20 -0.64 -25.23
C ASP A 155 -0.74 -0.23 -25.42
N TRP A 156 0.20 -1.08 -24.99
CA TRP A 156 1.62 -0.75 -24.95
C TRP A 156 2.28 -1.02 -26.30
N ASN A 157 1.87 -2.10 -26.97
CA ASN A 157 2.47 -2.55 -28.22
C ASN A 157 1.71 -2.05 -29.49
N GLY A 158 0.55 -1.41 -29.32
CA GLY A 158 -0.27 -0.87 -30.41
C GLY A 158 -1.15 -1.91 -31.11
N ASP A 159 -1.46 -3.03 -30.47
CA ASP A 159 -2.25 -4.12 -31.07
C ASP A 159 -3.75 -4.04 -30.79
N GLY A 160 -4.20 -2.96 -30.14
CA GLY A 160 -5.58 -2.69 -29.81
C GLY A 160 -6.09 -3.40 -28.56
N ARG A 161 -5.23 -4.12 -27.83
CA ARG A 161 -5.56 -4.74 -26.54
C ARG A 161 -4.90 -4.00 -25.38
N ALA A 162 -5.53 -4.06 -24.22
CA ALA A 162 -4.98 -3.45 -23.02
C ALA A 162 -3.85 -4.32 -22.44
N ASP A 163 -2.64 -3.76 -22.36
CA ASP A 163 -1.49 -4.36 -21.68
C ASP A 163 -1.35 -3.82 -20.25
N LEU A 164 -0.61 -4.54 -19.42
CA LEU A 164 -0.40 -4.19 -18.02
C LEU A 164 1.07 -3.88 -17.73
N LEU A 165 1.32 -2.66 -17.26
CA LEU A 165 2.56 -2.26 -16.62
C LEU A 165 2.42 -2.36 -15.10
N VAL A 166 3.33 -3.09 -14.47
CA VAL A 166 3.32 -3.28 -13.00
C VAL A 166 4.62 -2.81 -12.40
N GLY A 167 4.56 -1.83 -11.49
CA GLY A 167 5.67 -1.51 -10.60
C GLY A 167 5.58 -2.33 -9.30
N ASP A 168 6.70 -2.72 -8.71
CA ASP A 168 6.71 -3.48 -7.46
C ASP A 168 7.68 -2.94 -6.39
N VAL A 169 7.66 -3.59 -5.23
CA VAL A 169 8.67 -3.46 -4.19
C VAL A 169 9.17 -4.84 -3.77
N GLN A 170 10.50 -5.00 -3.75
CA GLN A 170 11.19 -6.20 -3.28
C GLN A 170 12.31 -5.84 -2.29
N TRP A 171 12.51 -6.70 -1.30
CA TRP A 171 13.65 -6.66 -0.40
C TRP A 171 14.67 -7.69 -0.86
N LEU A 172 15.83 -7.20 -1.31
CA LEU A 172 16.95 -8.02 -1.73
C LEU A 172 17.96 -8.08 -0.60
N TYR A 173 18.09 -9.26 -0.02
CA TYR A 173 18.98 -9.55 1.09
C TYR A 173 20.39 -9.86 0.61
N TYR A 174 21.36 -9.49 1.42
CA TYR A 174 22.77 -9.80 1.19
C TYR A 174 23.49 -9.95 2.53
N THR A 175 24.59 -10.68 2.50
CA THR A 175 25.39 -10.94 3.70
C THR A 175 26.70 -10.17 3.63
N LEU A 176 26.97 -9.33 4.63
CA LEU A 176 28.25 -8.66 4.79
C LEU A 176 29.34 -9.68 5.16
N PRO A 177 30.62 -9.38 4.87
CA PRO A 177 31.73 -10.21 5.36
C PRO A 177 31.66 -10.44 6.88
N PRO A 178 32.27 -11.54 7.38
CA PRO A 178 32.40 -11.79 8.81
C PRO A 178 32.97 -10.59 9.56
N LEU A 179 32.69 -10.52 10.86
CA LEU A 179 33.24 -9.49 11.73
C LEU A 179 34.77 -9.65 11.84
N THR A 180 35.48 -8.54 12.00
CA THR A 180 36.89 -8.59 12.42
C THR A 180 36.99 -8.96 13.89
N ALA A 181 38.15 -9.40 14.36
CA ALA A 181 38.37 -9.76 15.76
C ALA A 181 38.05 -8.59 16.71
N GLU A 182 38.36 -7.36 16.31
CA GLU A 182 38.05 -6.14 17.08
C GLU A 182 36.54 -5.91 17.17
N GLN A 183 35.81 -6.14 16.08
CA GLN A 183 34.35 -6.00 16.05
C GLN A 183 33.67 -7.11 16.86
N GLU A 184 34.21 -8.33 16.86
CA GLU A 184 33.73 -9.40 17.73
C GLU A 184 33.94 -9.09 19.21
N ALA A 185 35.11 -8.54 19.57
CA ALA A 185 35.39 -8.09 20.93
C ALA A 185 34.47 -6.94 21.35
N GLU A 186 34.24 -5.96 20.48
CA GLU A 186 33.29 -4.86 20.74
C GLU A 186 31.86 -5.39 20.94
N LYS A 187 31.42 -6.31 20.07
CA LYS A 187 30.11 -6.96 20.19
C LYS A 187 29.99 -7.68 21.53
N LEU A 188 30.97 -8.51 21.87
CA LEU A 188 31.00 -9.30 23.11
C LEU A 188 30.94 -8.39 24.35
N ALA A 189 31.67 -7.28 24.35
CA ALA A 189 31.64 -6.31 25.43
C ALA A 189 30.27 -5.61 25.57
N LEU A 190 29.54 -5.43 24.47
CA LEU A 190 28.21 -4.80 24.45
C LEU A 190 27.09 -5.76 24.85
N THR A 191 27.26 -7.06 24.59
CA THR A 191 26.21 -8.10 24.74
C THR A 191 25.51 -8.07 26.10
N PRO A 192 26.19 -8.06 27.27
CA PRO A 192 25.50 -8.14 28.56
C PRO A 192 24.53 -6.96 28.80
N ALA A 193 24.98 -5.75 28.48
CA ALA A 193 24.15 -4.55 28.63
C ALA A 193 22.97 -4.55 27.64
N TYR A 194 23.21 -5.03 26.41
CA TYR A 194 22.16 -5.13 25.41
C TYR A 194 21.09 -6.18 25.77
N GLU A 195 21.49 -7.36 26.22
CA GLU A 195 20.57 -8.43 26.63
C GLU A 195 19.72 -8.01 27.84
N GLN A 196 20.33 -7.36 28.83
CA GLN A 196 19.60 -6.80 29.97
C GLN A 196 18.57 -5.76 29.52
N ALA A 197 18.96 -4.84 28.63
CA ALA A 197 18.06 -3.84 28.09
C ALA A 197 16.93 -4.47 27.24
N ASN A 198 17.22 -5.53 26.48
CA ASN A 198 16.23 -6.23 25.67
C ASN A 198 15.21 -6.98 26.53
N ALA A 199 15.66 -7.68 27.58
CA ALA A 199 14.76 -8.34 28.53
C ALA A 199 13.84 -7.33 29.26
N ALA A 200 14.36 -6.15 29.59
CA ALA A 200 13.55 -5.06 30.15
C ALA A 200 12.53 -4.53 29.15
N LEU A 201 12.92 -4.43 27.86
CA LEU A 201 12.03 -4.04 26.76
C LEU A 201 10.89 -5.02 26.60
N ASP A 202 11.19 -6.32 26.49
CA ASP A 202 10.18 -7.36 26.30
C ASP A 202 9.13 -7.31 27.43
N LYS A 203 9.60 -7.26 28.67
CA LYS A 203 8.72 -7.18 29.86
C LYS A 203 7.81 -5.95 29.86
N ILE A 204 8.34 -4.76 29.55
CA ILE A 204 7.53 -3.53 29.58
C ILE A 204 6.55 -3.48 28.40
N TYR A 205 6.90 -4.07 27.25
CA TYR A 205 6.00 -4.16 26.10
C TYR A 205 4.91 -5.21 26.31
N ASP A 206 5.17 -6.32 26.98
CA ASP A 206 4.12 -7.27 27.41
C ASP A 206 3.09 -6.59 28.31
N GLU A 207 3.56 -5.83 29.31
CA GLU A 207 2.68 -5.05 30.18
C GLU A 207 1.90 -3.99 29.39
N ARG A 208 2.56 -3.17 28.57
CA ARG A 208 1.92 -2.16 27.73
C ARG A 208 0.86 -2.79 26.82
N ASN A 209 1.18 -3.92 26.19
CA ASN A 209 0.28 -4.59 25.25
C ASN A 209 -0.93 -5.21 25.96
N SER A 210 -0.82 -5.51 27.25
CA SER A 210 -1.98 -5.95 28.06
C SER A 210 -3.09 -4.88 28.17
N TYR A 211 -2.82 -3.61 27.85
CA TYR A 211 -3.79 -2.50 27.83
C TYR A 211 -4.32 -2.15 26.43
N VAL A 212 -3.68 -2.65 25.36
CA VAL A 212 -4.06 -2.28 23.99
C VAL A 212 -5.48 -2.78 23.70
N GLY A 213 -6.33 -1.89 23.21
CA GLY A 213 -7.73 -2.18 22.90
C GLY A 213 -8.69 -2.23 24.10
N LYS A 214 -8.21 -1.95 25.32
CA LYS A 214 -9.05 -1.90 26.52
C LYS A 214 -9.57 -0.48 26.81
N PRO A 215 -10.76 -0.34 27.43
CA PRO A 215 -11.25 0.95 27.94
C PRO A 215 -10.22 1.62 28.86
N GLY A 216 -10.03 2.91 28.72
CA GLY A 216 -9.03 3.69 29.48
C GLY A 216 -7.64 3.76 28.85
N GLY A 217 -7.35 2.94 27.83
CA GLY A 217 -6.08 2.98 27.10
C GLY A 217 -4.87 2.54 27.95
N ILE A 218 -3.68 2.91 27.50
CA ILE A 218 -2.42 2.60 28.20
C ILE A 218 -2.18 3.69 29.26
N PRO A 219 -2.02 3.34 30.55
CA PRO A 219 -1.79 4.33 31.60
C PRO A 219 -0.52 5.17 31.38
N GLU A 220 -0.55 6.43 31.80
CA GLU A 220 0.58 7.37 31.63
C GLU A 220 1.84 6.87 32.33
N GLU A 221 1.73 6.25 33.50
CA GLU A 221 2.88 5.66 34.20
C GLU A 221 3.52 4.51 33.42
N VAL A 222 2.72 3.71 32.70
CA VAL A 222 3.22 2.64 31.84
C VAL A 222 3.95 3.25 30.65
N LEU A 223 3.38 4.27 30.00
CA LEU A 223 4.04 4.99 28.89
C LEU A 223 5.36 5.64 29.31
N ALA A 224 5.42 6.24 30.50
CA ALA A 224 6.63 6.84 31.04
C ALA A 224 7.74 5.80 31.25
N ARG A 225 7.41 4.61 31.78
CA ARG A 225 8.37 3.49 31.93
C ARG A 225 8.77 2.91 30.57
N VAL A 226 7.85 2.77 29.62
CA VAL A 226 8.17 2.36 28.23
C VAL A 226 9.21 3.32 27.64
N LYS A 227 9.03 4.63 27.84
CA LYS A 227 10.00 5.64 27.39
C LYS A 227 11.36 5.46 28.06
N ALA A 228 11.39 5.31 29.38
CA ALA A 228 12.65 5.13 30.12
C ALA A 228 13.44 3.88 29.66
N VAL A 229 12.74 2.76 29.45
CA VAL A 229 13.37 1.54 28.91
C VAL A 229 13.87 1.77 27.47
N ASN A 230 13.08 2.43 26.62
CA ASN A 230 13.49 2.77 25.25
C ASN A 230 14.72 3.68 25.21
N ASP A 231 14.83 4.66 26.11
CA ASP A 231 15.95 5.60 26.16
C ASP A 231 17.29 4.88 26.46
N VAL A 232 17.24 3.76 27.17
CA VAL A 232 18.40 2.87 27.41
C VAL A 232 18.60 1.90 26.24
N TRP A 233 17.54 1.26 25.76
CA TRP A 233 17.62 0.22 24.73
C TRP A 233 18.04 0.77 23.36
N ARG A 234 17.48 1.90 22.91
CA ARG A 234 17.67 2.42 21.53
C ARG A 234 19.14 2.69 21.19
N PRO A 235 19.96 3.35 22.03
CA PRO A 235 21.38 3.53 21.75
C PRO A 235 22.14 2.20 21.65
N LEU A 236 21.81 1.22 22.51
CA LEU A 236 22.43 -0.10 22.50
C LEU A 236 22.03 -0.89 21.24
N ALA A 237 20.74 -0.88 20.87
CA ALA A 237 20.24 -1.50 19.65
C ALA A 237 20.89 -0.90 18.40
N LYS A 238 21.08 0.42 18.35
CA LYS A 238 21.79 1.09 17.25
C LYS A 238 23.24 0.64 17.14
N LYS A 239 23.95 0.45 18.26
CA LYS A 239 25.32 -0.09 18.27
C LYS A 239 25.33 -1.57 17.86
N MET A 240 24.45 -2.38 18.45
CA MET A 240 24.35 -3.81 18.17
C MET A 240 24.00 -4.09 16.69
N GLY A 241 23.13 -3.27 16.09
CA GLY A 241 22.75 -3.36 14.68
C GLY A 241 23.92 -3.19 13.69
N LYS A 242 25.04 -2.59 14.12
CA LYS A 242 26.27 -2.51 13.33
C LYS A 242 26.96 -3.87 13.14
N PHE A 243 26.67 -4.86 13.98
CA PHE A 243 27.27 -6.19 13.92
C PHE A 243 26.42 -7.19 13.13
N ASP A 244 25.15 -6.88 12.85
CA ASP A 244 24.29 -7.71 12.02
C ASP A 244 24.85 -7.80 10.60
N ARG A 245 25.00 -9.02 10.08
CA ARG A 245 25.57 -9.31 8.75
C ARG A 245 24.49 -9.50 7.69
N THR A 246 23.25 -9.79 8.06
CA THR A 246 22.15 -9.92 7.09
C THR A 246 21.56 -8.55 6.85
N LYS A 247 21.90 -7.94 5.72
CA LYS A 247 21.33 -6.66 5.31
C LYS A 247 20.34 -6.88 4.17
N SER A 248 19.56 -5.84 3.90
CA SER A 248 18.64 -5.81 2.76
C SER A 248 18.68 -4.43 2.12
N LYS A 249 18.55 -4.38 0.81
CA LYS A 249 18.21 -3.16 0.07
C LYS A 249 16.82 -3.31 -0.54
N VAL A 250 16.10 -2.20 -0.62
CA VAL A 250 14.82 -2.15 -1.34
C VAL A 250 15.11 -1.91 -2.81
N HIS A 251 14.44 -2.65 -3.68
CA HIS A 251 14.44 -2.43 -5.11
C HIS A 251 13.00 -2.44 -5.64
N GLY A 252 12.77 -1.79 -6.77
CA GLY A 252 11.49 -1.81 -7.47
C GLY A 252 11.75 -2.09 -8.93
N TRP A 253 11.10 -3.13 -9.44
CA TRP A 253 11.10 -3.51 -10.84
C TRP A 253 9.87 -2.94 -11.53
N VAL A 254 9.96 -2.78 -12.84
CA VAL A 254 8.83 -2.51 -13.73
C VAL A 254 8.67 -3.72 -14.64
N TRP A 255 7.46 -4.26 -14.67
CA TRP A 255 7.08 -5.46 -15.41
C TRP A 255 6.11 -5.08 -16.51
N LEU A 256 6.29 -5.68 -17.69
CA LEU A 256 5.35 -5.60 -18.80
C LEU A 256 4.68 -6.96 -18.95
N TYR A 257 3.36 -6.96 -18.96
CA TYR A 257 2.53 -8.12 -19.27
C TYR A 257 1.70 -7.77 -20.49
N LEU A 258 2.04 -8.38 -21.64
CA LEU A 258 1.28 -8.22 -22.86
C LEU A 258 0.03 -9.08 -22.83
N GLN A 259 -1.11 -8.53 -23.22
CA GLN A 259 -2.35 -9.31 -23.32
C GLN A 259 -2.34 -10.13 -24.62
N GLU A 260 -2.36 -11.45 -24.48
CA GLU A 260 -2.52 -12.35 -25.62
C GLU A 260 -4.00 -12.42 -26.06
N PRO A 261 -4.30 -12.67 -27.34
CA PRO A 261 -5.66 -12.91 -27.78
C PRO A 261 -6.26 -14.12 -27.05
N ALA A 262 -7.54 -14.04 -26.70
CA ALA A 262 -8.25 -15.17 -26.13
C ALA A 262 -8.14 -16.38 -27.09
N VAL A 263 -7.68 -17.51 -26.59
CA VAL A 263 -7.67 -18.76 -27.36
C VAL A 263 -9.12 -19.22 -27.45
N GLU A 264 -9.69 -19.27 -28.66
CA GLU A 264 -11.05 -19.78 -28.86
C GLU A 264 -11.20 -21.18 -28.25
N GLY A 265 -12.09 -21.32 -27.26
CA GLY A 265 -12.47 -22.61 -26.66
C GLY A 265 -12.10 -22.85 -25.20
N GLN A 266 -11.70 -21.83 -24.44
CA GLN A 266 -11.58 -21.89 -22.97
C GLN A 266 -12.62 -21.01 -22.27
#